data_AF-A0A4Y2VM66-F1
#
_entry.id   AF-A0A4Y2VM66-F1
#
_cell.length_a   1.000
_cell.length_b   1.000
_cell.length_c   1.000
_cell.angle_alpha   90.00
_cell.angle_beta   90.00
_cell.angle_gamma   90.00
#
_symmetry.space_group_name_H-M   'P 1'
#
loop_
_entity.id
_entity.type
_entity.pdbx_description
1 polymer ?
#
loop_
_entity_poly.entity_id
_entity_poly.type
_entity_poly.pdbx_seq_one_letter_code
_entity_poly.pdbx_strand_id
1 'polypeptide(L)'
;MAVAHRTASAAEIQAAVGTTVTQRTVTNRLLQGQLRARRPVACIPLTPILCRLRREWCQARAHWRTEWRSIVFPVESRFCLGASDSRVSV
;
A
#
# COMPACT_ATOMS: atom_id res chain seq x y z
N MET A 1 -7.75 11.40 -9.22
CA MET A 1 -8.36 10.67 -8.10
C MET A 1 -7.32 9.75 -7.47
N ALA A 2 -6.58 10.24 -6.47
CA ALA A 2 -5.76 9.40 -5.61
C ALA A 2 -6.72 8.66 -4.66
N VAL A 3 -6.66 7.32 -4.64
CA VAL A 3 -7.40 6.55 -3.64
C VAL A 3 -6.73 6.82 -2.31
N ALA A 4 -7.33 7.70 -1.51
CA ALA A 4 -6.90 7.91 -0.14
C ALA A 4 -7.32 6.69 0.68
N HIS A 5 -6.37 5.79 0.94
CA HIS A 5 -6.56 4.79 1.98
C HIS A 5 -6.52 5.52 3.32
N ARG A 6 -7.70 5.85 3.87
CA ARG A 6 -7.80 6.36 5.24
C ARG A 6 -7.53 5.20 6.20
N THR A 7 -6.27 5.07 6.59
CA THR A 7 -5.87 4.27 7.75
C THR A 7 -5.97 5.15 8.99
N ALA A 8 -6.56 4.64 10.06
CA ALA A 8 -6.57 5.29 11.37
C ALA A 8 -6.04 4.30 12.41
N SER A 9 -5.02 4.71 13.14
CA SER A 9 -4.45 3.99 14.27
C SER A 9 -5.38 4.07 15.48
N ALA A 10 -5.21 3.14 16.43
CA ALA A 10 -5.98 3.16 17.67
C ALA A 10 -5.78 4.47 18.46
N ALA A 11 -4.57 5.04 18.41
CA ALA A 11 -4.25 6.33 19.04
C ALA A 11 -5.00 7.50 18.37
N GLU A 12 -5.06 7.54 17.03
CA GLU A 12 -5.81 8.56 16.29
C GLU A 12 -7.32 8.46 16.56
N ILE A 13 -7.85 7.23 16.66
CA ILE A 13 -9.26 6.99 16.99
C ILE A 13 -9.55 7.47 18.41
N GLN A 14 -8.68 7.18 19.38
CA GLN A 14 -8.84 7.63 20.76
C GLN A 14 -8.74 9.16 20.88
N ALA A 15 -7.77 9.77 20.20
CA ALA A 15 -7.60 11.23 20.17
C ALA A 15 -8.82 11.94 19.55
N ALA A 16 -9.39 11.41 18.46
CA ALA A 16 -10.57 11.98 17.82
C ALA A 16 -11.86 11.81 18.63
N VAL A 17 -11.99 10.71 19.39
CA VAL A 17 -13.18 10.41 20.20
C VAL A 17 -13.16 11.15 21.54
N GLY A 18 -11.99 11.64 22.00
CA GLY A 18 -11.86 12.50 23.17
C GLY A 18 -12.26 11.85 24.50
N THR A 19 -12.51 10.54 24.50
CA THR A 19 -12.93 9.77 25.68
C THR A 19 -12.18 8.45 25.74
N THR A 20 -11.88 8.00 26.96
CA THR A 20 -11.19 6.73 27.19
C THR A 20 -12.15 5.57 26.92
N VAL A 21 -12.13 5.05 25.70
CA VAL A 21 -12.88 3.84 25.32
C VAL A 21 -11.97 2.61 25.38
N THR A 22 -12.51 1.52 25.93
CA THR A 22 -11.80 0.24 25.97
C THR A 22 -11.67 -0.34 24.56
N GLN A 23 -10.60 -1.11 24.31
CA GLN A 23 -10.40 -1.80 23.03
C GLN A 23 -11.59 -2.69 22.63
N ARG A 24 -12.28 -3.28 23.62
CA ARG A 24 -13.48 -4.10 23.38
C ARG A 24 -14.62 -3.28 22.77
N THR A 25 -14.88 -2.09 23.31
CA THR A 25 -15.88 -1.17 22.76
C THR A 25 -15.52 -0.71 21.35
N VAL A 26 -14.24 -0.41 21.11
CA VAL A 26 -13.75 -0.05 19.77
C VAL A 26 -13.96 -1.19 18.79
N THR A 27 -13.60 -2.42 19.16
CA THR A 27 -13.75 -3.60 18.30
C THR A 27 -15.22 -3.88 17.98
N ASN A 28 -16.10 -3.81 18.97
CA ASN A 28 -17.54 -4.02 18.76
C ASN A 28 -18.14 -2.98 17.81
N ARG A 29 -17.74 -1.70 17.93
CA ARG A 29 -18.19 -0.63 17.03
C ARG A 29 -17.67 -0.82 15.61
N LEU A 30 -16.41 -1.23 15.44
CA LEU A 30 -15.86 -1.54 14.11
C LEU A 30 -16.60 -2.71 13.46
N LEU A 31 -16.93 -3.76 14.23
CA LEU A 31 -17.72 -4.90 13.75
C LEU A 31 -19.15 -4.51 13.36
N GLN A 32 -19.82 -3.67 14.16
CA GLN A 32 -21.15 -3.11 13.83
C GLN A 32 -21.10 -2.31 12.52
N GLY A 33 -20.05 -1.53 12.31
CA GLY A 33 -19.81 -0.79 11.06
C GLY A 33 -19.25 -1.63 9.91
N GLN A 34 -19.14 -2.96 10.07
CA GLN A 34 -18.56 -3.89 9.10
C GLN A 34 -17.13 -3.54 8.65
N LEU A 35 -16.40 -2.81 9.49
CA LEU A 35 -15.01 -2.42 9.26
C LEU A 35 -14.10 -3.58 9.68
N ARG A 36 -13.15 -3.92 8.80
CA ARG A 36 -12.15 -4.96 9.05
C ARG A 36 -10.75 -4.38 8.95
N ALA A 37 -9.88 -4.84 9.84
CA ALA A 37 -8.46 -4.55 9.75
C ALA A 37 -7.90 -5.13 8.44
N ARG A 38 -7.04 -4.37 7.76
CA ARG A 38 -6.29 -4.81 6.58
C ARG A 38 -4.83 -4.43 6.75
N ARG A 39 -3.93 -5.31 6.33
CA ARG A 39 -2.50 -4.98 6.22
C ARG A 39 -2.33 -3.99 5.07
N PRO A 40 -1.71 -2.81 5.28
CA PRO A 40 -1.38 -1.90 4.18
C PRO A 40 -0.51 -2.63 3.16
N VAL A 41 -0.76 -2.39 1.87
CA VAL A 41 0.13 -2.87 0.81
C VAL A 41 1.45 -2.13 0.96
N ALA A 42 2.57 -2.86 0.99
CA ALA A 42 3.89 -2.25 0.95
C ALA A 42 4.08 -1.63 -0.43
N CYS A 43 4.03 -0.30 -0.49
CA CYS A 43 4.19 0.48 -1.71
C CYS A 43 5.43 1.36 -1.58
N ILE A 44 6.19 1.47 -2.68
CA ILE A 44 7.23 2.49 -2.78
C ILE A 44 6.52 3.85 -2.84
N PRO A 45 6.78 4.79 -1.89
CA PRO A 45 6.18 6.11 -1.94
C PRO A 45 6.59 6.81 -3.23
N LEU A 46 5.61 7.24 -4.02
CA LEU A 46 5.85 8.00 -5.24
C LEU A 46 5.63 9.48 -4.96
N THR A 47 6.53 10.33 -5.47
CA THR A 47 6.26 11.77 -5.49
C THR A 47 5.08 12.06 -6.43
N PRO A 48 4.34 13.18 -6.23
CA PRO A 48 3.22 13.54 -7.10
C PRO A 48 3.59 13.61 -8.58
N ILE A 49 4.81 14.05 -8.88
CA ILE A 49 5.35 14.11 -10.25
C ILE A 49 5.50 12.71 -10.83
N LEU A 50 6.10 11.77 -10.07
CA LEU A 50 6.24 10.37 -10.51
C LEU A 50 4.89 9.70 -10.75
N CYS A 51 3.87 10.00 -9.92
CA CYS A 51 2.51 9.51 -10.14
C CYS A 51 1.92 9.98 -11.48
N ARG A 52 2.12 11.26 -11.82
CA ARG A 52 1.63 11.84 -13.09
C ARG A 52 2.34 11.19 -14.27
N LEU A 53 3.67 11.16 -14.26
CA LEU A 53 4.47 10.60 -15.34
C LEU A 53 4.15 9.12 -15.59
N ARG A 54 4.02 8.30 -14.53
CA ARG A 54 3.63 6.89 -14.66
C ARG A 54 2.24 6.75 -15.29
N ARG A 55 1.29 7.60 -14.90
CA ARG A 55 -0.07 7.57 -15.45
C ARG A 55 -0.07 7.92 -16.94
N GLU A 56 0.56 9.03 -17.31
CA GLU A 56 0.65 9.48 -18.70
C GLU A 56 1.34 8.40 -19.57
N TRP A 57 2.42 7.81 -19.08
CA TRP A 57 3.13 6.75 -19.77
C TRP A 57 2.25 5.51 -20.02
N CYS A 58 1.49 5.07 -19.01
CA CYS A 58 0.55 3.95 -19.14
C CYS A 58 -0.61 4.29 -20.09
N GLN A 59 -1.18 5.49 -20.00
CA GLN A 59 -2.28 5.92 -20.86
C GLN A 59 -1.87 5.96 -22.34
N ALA A 60 -0.69 6.50 -22.63
CA ALA A 60 -0.14 6.56 -23.98
C ALA A 60 0.06 5.18 -24.61
N ARG A 61 0.20 4.12 -23.79
CA ARG A 61 0.51 2.74 -24.21
C ARG A 61 -0.59 1.75 -23.87
N ALA A 62 -1.77 2.23 -23.49
CA ALA A 62 -2.87 1.37 -23.04
C ALA A 62 -3.39 0.41 -24.13
N HIS A 63 -3.18 0.75 -25.39
CA HIS A 63 -3.60 -0.03 -26.55
C HIS A 63 -2.47 -0.83 -27.22
N TRP A 64 -1.24 -0.76 -26.67
CA TRP A 64 -0.12 -1.54 -27.20
C TRP A 64 -0.36 -3.03 -27.02
N ARG A 65 -0.13 -3.80 -28.09
CA ARG A 65 -0.26 -5.26 -28.13
C ARG A 65 1.00 -5.91 -28.67
N THR A 66 1.34 -5.61 -29.93
CA THR A 66 2.49 -6.20 -30.62
C THR A 66 3.78 -5.43 -30.36
N GLU A 67 3.66 -4.15 -30.01
CA GLU A 67 4.75 -3.22 -29.72
C GLU A 67 5.57 -3.64 -28.50
N TRP A 68 4.95 -4.36 -27.54
CA TRP A 68 5.67 -4.92 -26.40
C TRP A 68 6.75 -5.92 -26.82
N ARG A 69 6.59 -6.60 -27.96
CA ARG A 69 7.53 -7.62 -28.44
C ARG A 69 8.86 -7.05 -28.91
N SER A 70 8.89 -5.77 -29.30
CA SER A 70 10.10 -5.13 -29.81
C SER A 70 10.89 -4.37 -28.74
N ILE A 71 10.43 -4.33 -27.50
CA ILE A 71 11.04 -3.53 -26.44
C ILE A 71 11.83 -4.41 -25.48
N VAL A 72 13.11 -4.07 -25.31
CA VAL A 72 13.98 -4.68 -24.32
C VAL A 72 14.20 -3.68 -23.19
N PHE A 73 13.83 -4.06 -21.97
CA PHE A 73 14.09 -3.26 -20.77
C PHE A 73 15.34 -3.79 -20.08
N PRO A 74 16.44 -3.01 -20.02
CA PRO A 74 17.56 -3.36 -19.18
C PRO A 74 17.15 -3.20 -17.72
N VAL A 75 17.34 -4.25 -16.93
CA VAL A 75 17.17 -4.22 -15.48
C VAL A 75 18.34 -4.91 -14.83
N GLU A 76 18.87 -4.30 -13.78
CA GLU A 76 19.91 -4.90 -12.95
C GLU A 76 19.25 -5.40 -11.66
N SER A 77 19.57 -6.64 -11.26
CA SER A 77 19.01 -7.23 -10.05
C SER A 77 20.13 -7.82 -9.21
N ARG A 78 20.11 -7.52 -7.91
CA ARG A 78 21.04 -8.10 -6.96
C ARG A 78 20.57 -9.51 -6.58
N PHE A 79 21.45 -10.50 -6.73
CA PHE A 79 21.22 -11.86 -6.27
C PHE A 79 21.98 -12.09 -4.95
N CYS A 80 21.28 -12.65 -3.96
CA CYS A 80 21.88 -13.03 -2.68
C CYS A 80 22.21 -14.52 -2.70
N LEU A 81 23.46 -14.90 -2.40
CA LEU A 81 23.94 -16.30 -2.40
C LEU A 81 23.73 -17.04 -1.06
N GLY A 82 23.10 -16.39 -0.07
CA GLY A 82 22.79 -16.98 1.22
C GLY A 82 21.40 -16.58 1.70
N ALA A 83 20.70 -17.50 2.36
CA ALA A 83 19.43 -17.22 3.01
C ALA A 83 19.67 -16.26 4.19
N SER A 84 19.15 -15.04 4.09
CA SER A 84 18.79 -14.27 5.27
C SER A 84 17.35 -14.64 5.61
N ASP A 85 17.14 -15.79 6.25
CA ASP A 85 15.88 -16.03 6.93
C ASP A 85 15.84 -15.08 8.13
N SER A 86 15.34 -13.88 7.89
CA SER A 86 15.08 -12.85 8.90
C SER A 86 13.96 -13.24 9.89
N ARG A 87 13.86 -14.54 10.20
CA ARG A 87 13.06 -15.08 11.30
C ARG A 87 13.72 -14.67 12.60
N VAL A 88 13.34 -13.49 13.09
CA VAL A 88 13.38 -13.23 14.52
C VAL A 88 12.39 -14.23 15.13
N SER A 89 12.91 -15.24 15.81
CA SER A 89 12.11 -16.05 16.73
C SER A 89 11.58 -15.10 17.81
N VAL A 90 10.27 -14.85 17.75
CA VAL A 90 9.50 -14.23 18.83
C VAL A 90 8.80 -15.36 19.58
#